data_AF-A0A926QBK8-F1
#
_entry.id   AF-A0A926QBK8-F1
#
_cell.length_a   1.000
_cell.length_b   1.000
_cell.length_c   1.000
_cell.angle_alpha   90.00
_cell.angle_beta   90.00
_cell.angle_gamma   90.00
#
_symmetry.space_group_name_H-M   'P 1'
#
loop_
_entity.id
_entity.type
_entity.pdbx_description
1 polymer ?
#
loop_
_entity_poly.entity_id
_entity_poly.type
_entity_poly.pdbx_seq_one_letter_code
_entity_poly.pdbx_strand_id
1 'polypeptide(L)'
;MPDEKETLRMTLERQREALLWKLDGLSERDLRWPLTQTGTNLLGIVKHVASVELGYLGEVFDRPSGIPTPWLDDESPVNADMWATAEQSSAEIIQLYRDAGAHSEATIAALELDAIGYVPWWSPETQQVTLHQILVHMIAETARHVGHADIIRELTDGAVGLRETSTNLPSIGAVGLATYRKHLAEVAEQATGPGTLG
;
A
#
# COMPACT_ATOMS: atom_id res chain seq x y z
N MET A 1 3.29 -28.06 2.53
CA MET A 1 3.10 -26.88 1.67
C MET A 1 1.81 -26.22 2.12
N PRO A 2 1.75 -24.90 2.25
CA PRO A 2 0.49 -24.22 2.58
C PRO A 2 -0.56 -24.54 1.51
N ASP A 3 -1.83 -24.60 1.91
CA ASP A 3 -2.92 -24.64 0.95
C ASP A 3 -3.07 -23.26 0.26
N GLU A 4 -4.01 -23.16 -0.66
CA GLU A 4 -4.23 -21.94 -1.44
C GLU A 4 -4.60 -20.74 -0.56
N LYS A 5 -5.49 -20.94 0.41
CA LYS A 5 -5.96 -19.89 1.32
C LYS A 5 -4.82 -19.39 2.20
N GLU A 6 -4.04 -20.30 2.76
CA GLU A 6 -2.87 -19.98 3.56
C GLU A 6 -1.80 -19.27 2.71
N THR A 7 -1.62 -19.65 1.44
CA THR A 7 -0.69 -18.98 0.53
C THR A 7 -1.10 -17.52 0.26
N LEU A 8 -2.39 -17.26 0.01
CA LEU A 8 -2.91 -15.91 -0.18
C LEU A 8 -2.77 -15.07 1.10
N ARG A 9 -3.20 -15.62 2.24
CA ARG A 9 -3.11 -14.96 3.55
C ARG A 9 -1.66 -14.58 3.91
N MET A 10 -0.73 -15.53 3.82
CA MET A 10 0.70 -15.27 4.05
C MET A 10 1.29 -14.27 3.06
N THR A 11 0.78 -14.20 1.83
CA THR A 11 1.25 -13.25 0.82
C THR A 11 0.78 -11.84 1.13
N LEU A 12 -0.48 -11.67 1.53
CA LEU A 12 -1.01 -10.39 1.98
C LEU A 12 -0.26 -9.89 3.22
N GLU A 13 -0.04 -10.76 4.21
CA GLU A 13 0.64 -10.39 5.45
C GLU A 13 2.05 -9.84 5.21
N ARG A 14 2.82 -10.45 4.28
CA ARG A 14 4.14 -9.92 3.92
C ARG A 14 4.09 -8.50 3.36
N GLN A 15 3.03 -8.15 2.62
CA GLN A 15 2.87 -6.79 2.11
C GLN A 15 2.49 -5.82 3.22
N ARG A 16 1.69 -6.26 4.20
CA ARG A 16 1.35 -5.45 5.38
C ARG A 16 2.58 -5.13 6.23
N GLU A 17 3.39 -6.14 6.52
CA GLU A 17 4.65 -5.98 7.23
C GLU A 17 5.59 -5.03 6.48
N ALA A 18 5.73 -5.21 5.16
CA ALA A 18 6.57 -4.36 4.32
C ALA A 18 6.10 -2.91 4.35
N LEU A 19 4.79 -2.66 4.28
CA LEU A 19 4.24 -1.30 4.31
C LEU A 19 4.53 -0.60 5.64
N LEU A 20 4.29 -1.26 6.78
CA LEU A 20 4.56 -0.68 8.10
C LEU A 20 6.05 -0.36 8.29
N TRP A 21 6.93 -1.24 7.84
CA TRP A 21 8.37 -1.01 7.90
C TRP A 21 8.80 0.27 7.16
N LYS A 22 8.06 0.70 6.12
CA LYS A 22 8.34 1.97 5.42
C LYS A 22 8.16 3.22 6.28
N LEU A 23 7.57 3.12 7.46
CA LEU A 23 7.37 4.26 8.35
C LEU A 23 8.49 4.38 9.40
N ASP A 24 9.29 3.34 9.60
CA ASP A 24 10.23 3.26 10.72
C ASP A 24 11.29 4.37 10.67
N GLY A 25 11.49 5.04 11.80
CA GLY A 25 12.53 6.06 11.96
C GLY A 25 12.23 7.42 11.34
N LEU A 26 11.06 7.61 10.72
CA LEU A 26 10.66 8.90 10.13
C LEU A 26 9.96 9.81 11.13
N SER A 27 10.10 11.11 10.94
CA SER A 27 9.38 12.12 11.74
C SER A 27 7.93 12.26 11.29
N GLU A 28 7.05 12.76 12.17
CA GLU A 28 5.66 13.10 11.83
C GLU A 28 5.58 14.00 10.58
N ARG A 29 6.52 14.93 10.43
CA ARG A 29 6.56 15.82 9.27
C ARG A 29 6.86 15.04 7.98
N ASP A 30 7.89 14.19 8.00
CA ASP A 30 8.34 13.50 6.79
C ASP A 30 7.35 12.43 6.33
N LEU A 31 6.65 11.80 7.28
CA LEU A 31 5.55 10.88 7.01
C LEU A 31 4.39 11.52 6.22
N ARG A 32 4.15 12.82 6.40
CA ARG A 32 3.11 13.59 5.71
C ARG A 32 3.62 14.40 4.53
N TRP A 33 4.94 14.41 4.28
CA TRP A 33 5.50 15.28 3.25
C TRP A 33 5.07 14.77 1.85
N PRO A 34 4.47 15.62 0.99
CA PRO A 34 4.01 15.21 -0.34
C PRO A 34 5.22 15.14 -1.30
N LEU A 35 5.69 13.93 -1.61
CA LEU A 35 6.89 13.71 -2.44
C LEU A 35 6.60 13.71 -3.95
N THR A 36 5.32 13.61 -4.33
CA THR A 36 4.88 13.56 -5.74
C THR A 36 3.98 14.74 -6.07
N GLN A 37 3.81 15.03 -7.37
CA GLN A 37 2.89 16.07 -7.84
C GLN A 37 1.42 15.77 -7.50
N THR A 38 1.07 14.50 -7.25
CA THR A 38 -0.27 14.08 -6.83
C THR A 38 -0.45 14.12 -5.31
N GLY A 39 0.54 14.58 -4.54
CA GLY A 39 0.45 14.74 -3.09
C GLY A 39 0.66 13.45 -2.29
N THR A 40 1.13 12.37 -2.94
CA THR A 40 1.32 11.07 -2.27
C THR A 40 2.37 11.19 -1.16
N ASN A 41 2.01 10.68 0.02
CA ASN A 41 2.84 10.64 1.22
C ASN A 41 2.66 9.29 1.95
N LEU A 42 3.62 8.91 2.80
CA LEU A 42 3.65 7.58 3.42
C LEU A 42 2.48 7.35 4.38
N LEU A 43 2.14 8.35 5.19
CA LEU A 43 1.08 8.19 6.19
C LEU A 43 -0.31 8.06 5.55
N GLY A 44 -0.52 8.82 4.47
CA GLY A 44 -1.70 8.72 3.63
C GLY A 44 -1.86 7.36 2.98
N ILE A 45 -0.78 6.76 2.47
CA ILE A 45 -0.82 5.39 1.94
C ILE A 45 -1.28 4.41 3.02
N VAL A 46 -0.73 4.47 4.24
CA VAL A 46 -1.13 3.56 5.32
C VAL A 46 -2.59 3.72 5.71
N LYS A 47 -3.07 4.96 5.84
CA LYS A 47 -4.48 5.25 6.13
C LYS A 47 -5.40 4.73 5.04
N HIS A 48 -5.04 4.93 3.77
CA HIS A 48 -5.80 4.42 2.64
C HIS A 48 -5.86 2.89 2.65
N VAL A 49 -4.73 2.20 2.77
CA VAL A 49 -4.71 0.73 2.79
C VAL A 49 -5.53 0.18 3.98
N ALA A 50 -5.45 0.82 5.15
CA ALA A 50 -6.31 0.47 6.29
C ALA A 50 -7.80 0.60 5.95
N SER A 51 -8.17 1.68 5.27
CA SER A 51 -9.57 1.99 4.92
C SER A 51 -10.14 0.96 3.93
N VAL A 52 -9.37 0.60 2.91
CA VAL A 52 -9.80 -0.39 1.91
C VAL A 52 -9.81 -1.81 2.48
N GLU A 53 -8.92 -2.16 3.43
CA GLU A 53 -9.00 -3.42 4.19
C GLU A 53 -10.35 -3.55 4.91
N LEU A 54 -10.77 -2.52 5.64
CA LEU A 54 -12.04 -2.49 6.37
C LEU A 54 -13.26 -2.62 5.44
N GLY A 55 -13.21 -1.99 4.26
CA GLY A 55 -14.26 -2.13 3.25
C GLY A 55 -14.30 -3.54 2.66
N TYR A 56 -13.18 -4.00 2.08
CA TYR A 56 -13.13 -5.24 1.30
C TYR A 56 -13.19 -6.51 2.14
N LEU A 57 -12.61 -6.53 3.34
CA LEU A 57 -12.61 -7.70 4.23
C LEU A 57 -13.53 -7.53 5.45
N GLY A 58 -14.32 -6.45 5.48
CA GLY A 58 -15.40 -6.25 6.44
C GLY A 58 -16.74 -6.11 5.76
N GLU A 59 -17.08 -4.89 5.33
CA GLU A 59 -18.40 -4.54 4.77
C GLU A 59 -18.83 -5.44 3.60
N VAL A 60 -17.92 -5.77 2.68
CA VAL A 60 -18.19 -6.60 1.50
C VAL A 60 -18.71 -8.00 1.85
N PHE A 61 -18.35 -8.52 3.03
CA PHE A 61 -18.75 -9.84 3.50
C PHE A 61 -19.77 -9.79 4.66
N ASP A 62 -20.45 -8.65 4.85
CA ASP A 62 -21.40 -8.41 5.95
C ASP A 62 -20.77 -8.63 7.34
N ARG A 63 -19.52 -8.17 7.48
CA ARG A 63 -18.71 -8.28 8.71
C ARG A 63 -18.16 -6.90 9.08
N PRO A 64 -18.99 -5.92 9.43
CA PRO A 64 -18.51 -4.58 9.76
C PRO A 64 -17.52 -4.62 10.94
N SER A 65 -16.44 -3.86 10.83
CA SER A 65 -15.39 -3.83 11.87
C SER A 65 -15.82 -3.05 13.13
N GLY A 66 -16.79 -2.14 12.99
CA GLY A 66 -17.15 -1.17 14.01
C GLY A 66 -16.12 -0.04 14.19
N ILE A 67 -15.05 0.00 13.38
CA ILE A 67 -14.05 1.05 13.38
C ILE A 67 -14.58 2.22 12.54
N PRO A 68 -14.72 3.44 13.10
CA PRO A 68 -15.22 4.58 12.34
C PRO A 68 -14.27 5.00 11.21
N THR A 69 -14.80 5.17 10.00
CA THR A 69 -14.08 5.68 8.83
C THR A 69 -14.76 6.93 8.25
N PRO A 70 -14.87 8.04 9.02
CA PRO A 70 -15.62 9.22 8.61
C PRO A 70 -15.08 9.88 7.33
N TRP A 71 -13.84 9.59 6.95
CA TRP A 71 -13.22 10.08 5.71
C TRP A 71 -13.68 9.34 4.44
N LEU A 72 -14.49 8.28 4.58
CA LEU A 72 -15.12 7.58 3.46
C LEU A 72 -16.58 8.03 3.23
N ASP A 73 -17.09 8.94 4.06
CA ASP A 73 -18.43 9.49 3.90
C ASP A 73 -18.54 10.33 2.61
N ASP A 74 -19.71 10.35 1.96
CA ASP A 74 -19.93 11.07 0.70
C ASP A 74 -19.62 12.59 0.78
N GLU A 75 -19.75 13.18 1.96
CA GLU A 75 -19.47 14.60 2.23
C GLU A 75 -17.99 14.88 2.53
N SER A 76 -17.15 13.84 2.59
CA SER A 76 -15.71 13.99 2.84
C SER A 76 -14.99 14.65 1.66
N PRO A 77 -13.89 15.39 1.92
CA PRO A 77 -13.01 15.84 0.85
C PRO A 77 -12.55 14.69 -0.03
N VAL A 78 -12.35 14.97 -1.33
CA VAL A 78 -11.79 14.01 -2.26
C VAL A 78 -10.47 13.45 -1.72
N ASN A 79 -10.34 12.12 -1.73
CA ASN A 79 -9.17 11.39 -1.23
C ASN A 79 -8.85 11.65 0.26
N ALA A 80 -9.87 11.85 1.12
CA ALA A 80 -9.66 12.09 2.55
C ALA A 80 -8.99 10.93 3.32
N ASP A 81 -8.95 9.73 2.72
CA ASP A 81 -8.19 8.57 3.19
C ASP A 81 -6.71 8.58 2.78
N MET A 82 -6.32 9.38 1.77
CA MET A 82 -4.94 9.48 1.25
C MET A 82 -4.06 10.51 1.99
N TRP A 83 -4.52 11.03 3.13
CA TRP A 83 -3.73 11.90 4.00
C TRP A 83 -4.27 11.90 5.44
N ALA A 84 -3.42 12.30 6.38
CA ALA A 84 -3.79 12.48 7.78
C ALA A 84 -3.69 13.95 8.17
N THR A 85 -4.60 14.43 9.02
CA THR A 85 -4.56 15.81 9.52
C THR A 85 -3.36 16.04 10.44
N ALA A 86 -3.16 17.28 10.89
CA ALA A 86 -2.12 17.60 11.87
C ALA A 86 -2.45 17.02 13.27
N GLU A 87 -3.74 16.85 13.57
CA GLU A 87 -4.26 16.33 14.83
C GLU A 87 -4.25 14.81 14.90
N GLN A 88 -4.37 14.13 13.76
CA GLN A 88 -4.21 12.68 13.67
C GLN A 88 -2.73 12.33 13.75
N SER A 89 -2.26 11.74 14.84
CA SER A 89 -0.87 11.28 15.00
C SER A 89 -0.54 10.10 14.10
N SER A 90 0.75 9.89 13.79
CA SER A 90 1.16 8.70 13.02
C SER A 90 0.85 7.40 13.76
N ALA A 91 0.94 7.42 15.09
CA ALA A 91 0.62 6.27 15.94
C ALA A 91 -0.85 5.85 15.82
N GLU A 92 -1.78 6.81 15.75
CA GLU A 92 -3.21 6.51 15.54
C GLU A 92 -3.47 5.87 14.17
N ILE A 93 -2.80 6.36 13.11
CA ILE A 93 -2.94 5.80 11.76
C ILE A 93 -2.31 4.39 11.68
N ILE A 94 -1.16 4.18 12.32
CA ILE A 94 -0.54 2.85 12.43
C ILE A 94 -1.45 1.90 13.22
N GLN A 95 -2.07 2.36 14.30
CA GLN A 95 -3.00 1.55 15.08
C GLN A 95 -4.24 1.20 14.27
N LEU A 96 -4.83 2.15 13.55
CA LEU A 96 -5.92 1.91 12.59
C LEU A 96 -5.55 0.82 11.58
N TYR A 97 -4.34 0.87 11.02
CA TYR A 97 -3.86 -0.15 10.09
C TYR A 97 -3.73 -1.54 10.72
N ARG A 98 -3.24 -1.62 11.96
CA ARG A 98 -3.14 -2.88 12.71
C ARG A 98 -4.52 -3.45 13.06
N ASP A 99 -5.44 -2.60 13.47
CA ASP A 99 -6.82 -3.00 13.81
C ASP A 99 -7.57 -3.48 12.56
N ALA A 100 -7.39 -2.79 11.43
CA ALA A 100 -7.90 -3.23 10.14
C ALA A 100 -7.32 -4.59 9.74
N GLY A 101 -6.00 -4.78 9.85
CA GLY A 101 -5.36 -6.07 9.58
C GLY A 101 -5.89 -7.19 10.48
N ALA A 102 -6.07 -6.94 11.78
CA ALA A 102 -6.61 -7.93 12.72
C ALA A 102 -8.07 -8.30 12.38
N HIS A 103 -8.89 -7.33 11.99
CA HIS A 103 -10.24 -7.55 11.52
C HIS A 103 -10.26 -8.39 10.23
N SER A 104 -9.43 -8.01 9.25
CA SER A 104 -9.27 -8.74 8.00
C SER A 104 -8.84 -10.20 8.22
N GLU A 105 -7.86 -10.45 9.10
CA GLU A 105 -7.46 -11.82 9.45
C GLU A 105 -8.61 -12.62 10.07
N ALA A 106 -9.44 -12.00 10.91
CA ALA A 106 -10.61 -12.66 11.47
C ALA A 106 -11.66 -13.02 10.40
N THR A 107 -11.85 -12.18 9.38
CA THR A 107 -12.71 -12.49 8.23
C THR A 107 -12.12 -13.61 7.38
N ILE A 108 -10.83 -13.54 7.04
CA ILE A 108 -10.14 -14.57 6.26
C ILE A 108 -10.22 -15.91 7.00
N ALA A 109 -10.01 -15.95 8.31
CA ALA A 109 -10.11 -17.18 9.09
C ALA A 109 -11.53 -17.79 9.07
N ALA A 110 -12.57 -16.94 9.12
CA ALA A 110 -13.96 -17.39 9.27
C ALA A 110 -14.63 -17.88 7.98
N LEU A 111 -14.15 -17.45 6.80
CA LEU A 111 -14.84 -17.67 5.52
C LEU A 111 -14.05 -18.58 4.58
N GLU A 112 -14.74 -19.43 3.81
CA GLU A 112 -14.12 -20.20 2.73
C GLU A 112 -13.79 -19.32 1.52
N LEU A 113 -12.87 -19.79 0.66
CA LEU A 113 -12.41 -19.01 -0.51
C LEU A 113 -13.52 -18.68 -1.53
N ASP A 114 -14.57 -19.50 -1.58
CA ASP A 114 -15.75 -19.33 -2.43
C ASP A 114 -16.89 -18.56 -1.75
N ALA A 115 -16.70 -18.10 -0.50
CA ALA A 115 -17.66 -17.25 0.19
C ALA A 115 -17.97 -16.00 -0.64
N ILE A 116 -19.26 -15.72 -0.82
CA ILE A 116 -19.75 -14.64 -1.66
C ILE A 116 -19.78 -13.33 -0.86
N GLY A 117 -19.23 -12.28 -1.46
CA GLY A 117 -19.33 -10.91 -1.00
C GLY A 117 -19.90 -9.99 -2.08
N TYR A 118 -20.19 -8.75 -1.71
CA TYR A 118 -20.74 -7.73 -2.59
C TYR A 118 -20.01 -6.40 -2.41
N VAL A 119 -19.39 -5.89 -3.48
CA VAL A 119 -18.65 -4.63 -3.51
C VAL A 119 -19.54 -3.51 -4.07
N PRO A 120 -20.21 -2.70 -3.24
CA PRO A 120 -21.25 -1.78 -3.72
C PRO A 120 -20.73 -0.62 -4.58
N TRP A 121 -19.42 -0.34 -4.55
CA TRP A 121 -18.77 0.68 -5.38
C TRP A 121 -18.19 0.14 -6.70
N TRP A 122 -18.38 -1.15 -7.00
CA TRP A 122 -18.01 -1.73 -8.30
C TRP A 122 -19.20 -1.73 -9.27
N SER A 123 -18.93 -2.01 -10.54
CA SER A 123 -20.00 -2.06 -11.54
C SER A 123 -20.98 -3.21 -11.24
N PRO A 124 -22.25 -3.12 -11.67
CA PRO A 124 -23.24 -4.17 -11.44
C PRO A 124 -22.81 -5.56 -11.93
N GLU A 125 -21.97 -5.62 -12.97
CA GLU A 125 -21.47 -6.85 -13.57
C GLU A 125 -20.31 -7.49 -12.80
N THR A 126 -19.66 -6.73 -11.91
CA THR A 126 -18.42 -7.15 -11.21
C THR A 126 -18.51 -7.10 -9.70
N GLN A 127 -19.55 -6.48 -9.14
CA GLN A 127 -19.74 -6.28 -7.71
C GLN A 127 -19.94 -7.57 -6.90
N GLN A 128 -20.42 -8.67 -7.51
CA GLN A 128 -20.48 -9.96 -6.82
C GLN A 128 -19.13 -10.66 -6.91
N VAL A 129 -18.53 -10.96 -5.76
CA VAL A 129 -17.16 -11.44 -5.65
C VAL A 129 -17.07 -12.67 -4.75
N THR A 130 -15.97 -13.41 -4.85
CA THR A 130 -15.58 -14.41 -3.84
C THR A 130 -14.48 -13.87 -2.92
N LEU A 131 -14.31 -14.46 -1.73
CA LEU A 131 -13.16 -14.16 -0.86
C LEU A 131 -11.83 -14.33 -1.59
N HIS A 132 -11.69 -15.36 -2.43
CA HIS A 132 -10.50 -15.54 -3.25
C HIS A 132 -10.23 -14.30 -4.13
N GLN A 133 -11.22 -13.79 -4.84
CA GLN A 133 -11.07 -12.60 -5.69
C GLN A 133 -10.69 -11.37 -4.88
N ILE A 134 -11.28 -11.19 -3.69
CA ILE A 134 -10.94 -10.09 -2.80
C ILE A 134 -9.52 -10.22 -2.22
N LEU A 135 -9.08 -11.42 -1.85
CA LEU A 135 -7.70 -11.63 -1.40
C LEU A 135 -6.68 -11.28 -2.50
N VAL A 136 -6.93 -11.70 -3.73
CA VAL A 136 -6.08 -11.32 -4.88
C VAL A 136 -6.09 -9.81 -5.09
N HIS A 137 -7.27 -9.17 -5.01
CA HIS A 137 -7.40 -7.72 -5.12
C HIS A 137 -6.60 -7.00 -4.02
N MET A 138 -6.74 -7.40 -2.76
CA MET A 138 -6.05 -6.79 -1.62
C MET A 138 -4.53 -6.99 -1.65
N ILE A 139 -4.05 -8.14 -2.14
CA ILE A 139 -2.61 -8.35 -2.37
C ILE A 139 -2.11 -7.36 -3.43
N ALA A 140 -2.82 -7.22 -4.55
CA ALA A 140 -2.42 -6.32 -5.63
C ALA A 140 -2.47 -4.85 -5.20
N GLU A 141 -3.49 -4.46 -4.45
CA GLU A 141 -3.67 -3.12 -3.90
C GLU A 141 -2.53 -2.77 -2.94
N THR A 142 -2.30 -3.63 -1.94
CA THR A 142 -1.25 -3.42 -0.94
C THR A 142 0.14 -3.41 -1.58
N ALA A 143 0.44 -4.38 -2.46
CA ALA A 143 1.74 -4.44 -3.14
C ALA A 143 2.01 -3.23 -4.03
N ARG A 144 0.99 -2.71 -4.73
CA ARG A 144 1.11 -1.48 -5.53
C ARG A 144 1.50 -0.30 -4.65
N HIS A 145 0.85 -0.14 -3.51
CA HIS A 145 1.13 0.93 -2.57
C HIS A 145 2.46 0.76 -1.83
N VAL A 146 2.89 -0.47 -1.53
CA VAL A 146 4.25 -0.74 -1.03
C VAL A 146 5.29 -0.28 -2.06
N GLY A 147 5.07 -0.53 -3.35
CA GLY A 147 5.94 -0.01 -4.41
C GLY A 147 5.96 1.52 -4.49
N HIS A 148 4.84 2.20 -4.24
CA HIS A 148 4.83 3.66 -4.10
C HIS A 148 5.62 4.11 -2.87
N ALA A 149 5.46 3.42 -1.75
CA ALA A 149 6.14 3.70 -0.50
C ALA A 149 7.66 3.47 -0.61
N ASP A 150 8.11 2.50 -1.42
CA ASP A 150 9.54 2.29 -1.73
C ASP A 150 10.17 3.55 -2.34
N ILE A 151 9.54 4.11 -3.37
CA ILE A 151 10.05 5.30 -4.06
C ILE A 151 9.98 6.53 -3.16
N ILE A 152 8.89 6.71 -2.41
CA ILE A 152 8.77 7.82 -1.47
C ILE A 152 9.87 7.72 -0.40
N ARG A 153 10.10 6.52 0.13
CA ARG A 153 11.13 6.31 1.16
C ARG A 153 12.52 6.64 0.63
N GLU A 154 12.88 6.16 -0.56
CA GLU A 154 14.16 6.47 -1.18
C GLU A 154 14.33 7.98 -1.39
N LEU A 155 13.28 8.71 -1.77
CA LEU A 155 13.32 10.16 -1.93
C LEU A 155 13.36 10.94 -0.61
N THR A 156 12.84 10.37 0.48
CA THR A 156 12.81 11.02 1.80
C THR A 156 14.16 10.94 2.50
N ASP A 157 14.75 9.75 2.63
CA ASP A 157 15.98 9.53 3.42
C ASP A 157 17.00 8.60 2.74
N GLY A 158 16.71 8.14 1.52
CA GLY A 158 17.57 7.21 0.78
C GLY A 158 17.48 5.75 1.25
N ALA A 159 16.60 5.44 2.22
CA ALA A 159 16.39 4.06 2.63
C ALA A 159 15.66 3.26 1.54
N VAL A 160 16.11 2.03 1.32
CA VAL A 160 15.66 1.14 0.25
C VAL A 160 15.48 -0.28 0.77
N GLY A 161 14.62 -1.06 0.12
CA GLY A 161 14.59 -2.51 0.27
C GLY A 161 13.21 -3.13 0.18
N LEU A 162 13.14 -4.45 0.04
CA LEU A 162 11.87 -5.18 -0.01
C LEU A 162 11.28 -5.41 1.39
N ARG A 163 12.14 -5.69 2.38
CA ARG A 163 11.82 -5.89 3.80
C ARG A 163 13.05 -5.58 4.64
N GLU A 164 12.91 -5.46 5.97
CA GLU A 164 14.00 -5.15 6.91
C GLU A 164 15.28 -5.98 6.65
N THR A 165 15.12 -7.27 6.34
CA THR A 165 16.23 -8.21 6.14
C THR A 165 16.62 -8.46 4.68
N SER A 166 15.97 -7.79 3.71
CA SER A 166 16.23 -8.03 2.29
C SER A 166 16.00 -6.78 1.46
N THR A 167 17.07 -6.28 0.86
CA THR A 167 16.99 -5.09 0.00
C THR A 167 16.43 -5.40 -1.39
N ASN A 168 16.57 -6.65 -1.86
CA ASN A 168 16.31 -7.03 -3.26
C ASN A 168 17.07 -6.14 -4.28
N LEU A 169 18.21 -5.59 -3.88
CA LEU A 169 19.07 -4.74 -4.72
C LEU A 169 20.43 -5.41 -5.01
N PRO A 170 21.09 -5.05 -6.12
CA PRO A 170 22.44 -5.52 -6.42
C PRO A 170 23.43 -5.19 -5.30
N SER A 171 24.31 -6.14 -4.95
CA SER A 171 25.33 -5.98 -3.91
C SER A 171 26.56 -5.19 -4.41
N ILE A 172 26.35 -3.96 -4.88
CA ILE A 172 27.40 -3.11 -5.49
C ILE A 172 27.80 -1.89 -4.62
N GLY A 173 27.15 -1.70 -3.47
CA GLY A 173 27.41 -0.60 -2.54
C GLY A 173 27.03 0.78 -3.07
N ALA A 174 27.12 1.82 -2.23
CA ALA A 174 26.67 3.17 -2.56
C ALA A 174 27.44 3.79 -3.76
N VAL A 175 28.76 3.60 -3.82
CA VAL A 175 29.59 4.08 -4.95
C VAL A 175 29.23 3.36 -6.25
N GLY A 176 28.97 2.05 -6.18
CA GLY A 176 28.51 1.28 -7.34
C GLY A 176 27.14 1.74 -7.82
N LEU A 177 26.19 1.98 -6.90
CA LEU A 177 24.86 2.50 -7.24
C LEU A 177 24.93 3.90 -7.89
N ALA A 178 25.76 4.80 -7.37
CA ALA A 178 25.95 6.13 -7.97
C ALA A 178 26.55 6.05 -9.38
N THR A 179 27.54 5.16 -9.57
CA THR A 179 28.16 4.91 -10.88
C THR A 179 27.13 4.32 -11.85
N TYR A 180 26.33 3.36 -11.40
CA TYR A 180 25.27 2.74 -12.18
C TYR A 180 24.20 3.76 -12.58
N ARG A 181 23.75 4.62 -11.65
CA ARG A 181 22.80 5.70 -11.95
C ARG A 181 23.32 6.66 -13.00
N LYS A 182 24.60 7.05 -12.92
CA LYS A 182 25.23 7.90 -13.95
C LYS A 182 25.20 7.22 -15.32
N HIS A 183 25.57 5.95 -15.38
CA HIS A 183 25.52 5.17 -16.61
C HIS A 183 24.09 5.11 -17.19
N LEU A 184 23.07 4.89 -16.36
CA LEU A 184 21.67 4.91 -16.81
C LEU A 184 21.24 6.27 -17.38
N ALA A 185 21.71 7.37 -16.80
CA ALA A 185 21.44 8.71 -17.32
C ALA A 185 22.08 8.91 -18.71
N GLU A 186 23.33 8.49 -18.90
CA GLU A 186 24.01 8.53 -20.19
C GLU A 186 23.28 7.69 -21.26
N VAL A 187 22.77 6.50 -20.88
CA VAL A 187 21.94 5.65 -21.76
C VAL A 187 20.64 6.35 -22.14
N ALA A 188 19.97 7.01 -21.20
CA ALA A 188 18.73 7.76 -21.46
C ALA A 188 18.97 8.94 -22.42
N GLU A 189 20.06 9.69 -22.26
CA GLU A 189 20.44 10.78 -23.16
C GLU A 189 20.70 10.25 -24.59
N GLN A 190 21.44 9.16 -24.73
CA GLN A 190 21.74 8.55 -26.04
C GLN A 190 20.49 8.04 -26.76
N ALA A 191 19.48 7.55 -26.02
CA ALA A 191 18.23 7.07 -26.59
C ALA A 191 17.42 8.17 -27.29
N THR A 192 17.68 9.45 -27.01
CA THR A 192 16.95 10.56 -27.64
C THR A 192 17.37 10.84 -29.09
N GLY A 193 18.47 10.23 -29.58
CA GLY A 193 18.98 10.45 -30.94
C GLY A 193 19.34 11.91 -31.24
N PRO A 194 20.00 12.23 -32.38
CA PRO A 194 20.13 13.61 -32.82
C PRO A 194 18.73 14.13 -33.20
N GLY A 195 18.19 15.01 -32.38
CA GLY A 195 16.78 15.42 -32.33
C GLY A 195 16.04 15.59 -33.66
N THR A 196 14.85 15.00 -33.72
CA THR A 196 13.72 15.57 -34.48
C THR A 196 13.14 16.71 -33.65
N LEU A 197 13.74 17.89 -33.76
CA LEU A 197 13.04 19.14 -33.52
C LEU A 197 12.19 19.41 -34.76
N GLY A 198 10.88 19.20 -34.63
CA GLY A 198 9.84 19.62 -35.58
C GLY A 198 8.77 20.39 -34.84
#